data_AF-A0ABD3PEI4-F1
#
_entry.id   AF-A0ABD3PEI4-F1
#
_cell.length_a   1.000
_cell.length_b   1.000
_cell.length_c   1.000
_cell.angle_alpha   90.00
_cell.angle_beta   90.00
_cell.angle_gamma   90.00
#
_symmetry.space_group_name_H-M   'P 1'
#
loop_
_entity.id
_entity.type
_entity.pdbx_description
1 polymer ?
#
loop_
_entity_poly.entity_id
_entity_poly.type
_entity_poly.pdbx_seq_one_letter_code
_entity_poly.pdbx_strand_id
1 'polypeptide(L)'
;MNWGRRGTLMRERRLRVCKHNAYREHTEYGTMHTIDEDLTKMLENAPKQLDAEERTNDTITNDTMKHFIFGYGSLICPQSRAITAPTLTSLAEPVEIRHLERWWSARATRESPPRDAPGCYKDRIEGWTPMGVRFRRGARCNGVLIHVDEEELNKFDVREAGYERHRIDVGDILPHVEAHELPDNEDGDDDHLRAIALARVQCSNCRIVLERGFEKRRLRSTTNKNFENHHENTHSVNNEDDDNSNIAVWVYIQSEDLPANRNFPIPQSYVDIIMRGCISISHEFAKKFLQSTNGWWNDGKSSKACDVDDKHAAMDHHHTWVNDRHDPMYVRADSSYSIENGEEIDKIIEEHHPDALKRRVVMPL
;
A
#
# COMPACT_ATOMS: atom_id res chain seq x y z
N MET A 1 40.52 22.68 -50.17
CA MET A 1 40.43 23.56 -48.99
C MET A 1 40.68 22.71 -47.76
N ASN A 2 41.77 23.01 -47.03
CA ASN A 2 42.18 22.43 -45.73
C ASN A 2 41.08 22.68 -44.67
N TRP A 3 40.85 21.94 -43.57
CA TRP A 3 41.66 21.38 -42.47
C TRP A 3 40.77 20.31 -41.76
N GLY A 4 41.17 19.34 -40.93
CA GLY A 4 42.37 19.14 -40.12
C GLY A 4 42.07 19.07 -38.61
N ARG A 5 41.83 17.85 -38.08
CA ARG A 5 42.10 17.26 -36.72
C ARG A 5 41.81 18.00 -35.37
N ARG A 6 41.26 17.18 -34.45
CA ARG A 6 41.54 16.97 -32.99
C ARG A 6 41.26 18.09 -31.97
N GLY A 7 40.67 17.69 -30.83
CA GLY A 7 41.03 18.25 -29.51
C GLY A 7 39.90 18.45 -28.49
N THR A 8 39.90 17.60 -27.47
CA THR A 8 39.18 17.60 -26.18
C THR A 8 39.31 18.91 -25.37
N LEU A 9 38.28 19.34 -24.61
CA LEU A 9 38.33 19.66 -23.15
C LEU A 9 37.07 20.39 -22.61
N MET A 10 36.60 19.88 -21.46
CA MET A 10 35.87 20.48 -20.32
C MET A 10 35.01 21.75 -20.47
N ARG A 11 33.75 21.67 -20.03
CA ARG A 11 33.02 22.71 -19.26
C ARG A 11 32.05 22.03 -18.27
N GLU A 12 32.43 21.94 -17.00
CA GLU A 12 32.04 22.81 -15.86
C GLU A 12 30.69 22.43 -15.20
N ARG A 13 30.82 21.70 -14.08
CA ARG A 13 29.78 21.49 -13.06
C ARG A 13 29.66 22.73 -12.18
N ARG A 14 28.44 23.24 -11.99
CA ARG A 14 28.10 24.15 -10.88
C ARG A 14 27.65 23.33 -9.66
N LEU A 15 28.56 23.14 -8.71
CA LEU A 15 28.27 22.77 -7.33
C LEU A 15 27.68 23.99 -6.61
N ARG A 16 26.51 23.85 -5.98
CA ARG A 16 26.02 24.79 -4.96
C ARG A 16 26.10 24.10 -3.61
N VAL A 17 26.96 24.65 -2.76
CA VAL A 17 27.20 24.29 -1.35
C VAL A 17 26.12 24.94 -0.49
N CYS A 18 25.44 24.16 0.35
CA CYS A 18 24.74 24.68 1.52
C CYS A 18 25.18 23.86 2.75
N LYS A 19 25.56 24.62 3.78
CA LYS A 19 26.40 24.23 4.91
C LYS A 19 25.63 23.42 5.96
N HIS A 20 26.32 22.44 6.53
CA HIS A 20 26.05 21.85 7.84
C HIS A 20 25.99 22.93 8.92
N ASN A 21 25.02 22.81 9.84
CA ASN A 21 25.17 23.33 11.20
C ASN A 21 24.86 22.21 12.18
N ALA A 22 25.92 21.72 12.82
CA ALA A 22 25.87 20.87 13.99
C ALA A 22 25.57 21.76 15.21
N TYR A 23 24.56 21.41 16.00
CA TYR A 23 24.35 21.99 17.32
C TYR A 23 25.03 21.13 18.37
N ARG A 24 25.95 21.78 19.11
CA ARG A 24 26.74 21.24 20.21
C ARG A 24 25.89 21.12 21.47
N GLU A 25 26.06 20.00 22.15
CA GLU A 25 25.70 19.76 23.54
C GLU A 25 26.56 20.63 24.47
N HIS A 26 25.93 21.17 25.51
CA HIS A 26 26.61 21.62 26.72
C HIS A 26 25.84 21.10 27.94
N THR A 27 26.50 20.23 28.69
CA THR A 27 26.16 19.78 30.04
C THR A 27 26.67 20.80 31.05
N GLU A 28 25.86 21.20 32.02
CA GLU A 28 26.33 21.71 33.31
C GLU A 28 25.35 21.30 34.44
N TYR A 29 25.94 20.95 35.58
CA TYR A 29 25.34 20.30 36.76
C TYR A 29 24.92 21.32 37.84
N GLY A 30 23.88 20.97 38.61
CA GLY A 30 23.51 21.56 39.92
C GLY A 30 22.29 22.49 39.85
N THR A 31 21.28 22.47 40.72
CA THR A 31 21.14 21.98 42.11
C THR A 31 19.65 21.81 42.43
N MET A 32 19.33 20.94 43.38
CA MET A 32 17.97 20.57 43.83
C MET A 32 17.31 21.68 44.68
N HIS A 33 16.08 22.10 44.35
CA HIS A 33 15.15 22.75 45.28
C HIS A 33 13.68 22.47 44.89
N THR A 34 12.85 22.32 45.91
CA THR A 34 11.52 21.69 45.94
C THR A 34 10.35 22.69 45.90
N ILE A 35 9.32 22.34 45.11
CA ILE A 35 7.86 22.30 45.34
C ILE A 35 7.11 23.55 45.87
N ASP A 36 5.96 23.80 45.21
CA ASP A 36 4.73 24.51 45.65
C ASP A 36 4.87 25.93 46.17
N GLU A 37 4.48 26.91 45.34
CA GLU A 37 3.73 28.11 45.81
C GLU A 37 3.18 29.01 44.68
N ASP A 38 3.56 28.80 43.41
CA ASP A 38 3.20 29.73 42.33
C ASP A 38 1.94 29.40 41.50
N LEU A 39 1.31 28.23 41.68
CA LEU A 39 0.13 27.86 40.87
C LEU A 39 -1.21 28.45 41.38
N THR A 40 -1.27 28.93 42.63
CA THR A 40 -2.54 29.32 43.27
C THR A 40 -2.85 30.81 43.18
N LYS A 41 -1.96 31.64 42.63
CA LYS A 41 -2.17 33.10 42.48
C LYS A 41 -2.56 33.57 41.07
N MET A 42 -2.66 32.66 40.10
CA MET A 42 -3.00 33.01 38.70
C MET A 42 -4.47 32.81 38.32
N LEU A 43 -5.34 32.33 39.24
CA LEU A 43 -6.73 31.99 38.92
C LEU A 43 -7.82 32.90 39.54
N GLU A 44 -7.49 34.01 40.21
CA GLU A 44 -8.49 34.81 40.94
C GLU A 44 -8.87 36.18 40.34
N ASN A 45 -8.39 36.56 39.15
CA ASN A 45 -8.80 37.83 38.55
C ASN A 45 -9.18 37.71 37.07
N ALA A 46 -10.44 37.38 36.79
CA ALA A 46 -11.06 37.59 35.48
C ALA A 46 -12.35 38.43 35.64
N PRO A 47 -12.47 39.59 34.98
CA PRO A 47 -13.60 40.50 35.13
C PRO A 47 -14.85 40.01 34.38
N LYS A 48 -16.02 40.23 35.00
CA LYS A 48 -17.34 40.12 34.37
C LYS A 48 -17.63 41.40 33.58
N GLN A 49 -17.79 41.31 32.25
CA GLN A 49 -18.63 42.24 31.50
C GLN A 49 -19.43 41.51 30.43
N LEU A 50 -20.74 41.81 30.44
CA LEU A 50 -21.70 41.57 29.38
C LEU A 50 -21.43 42.58 28.28
N ASP A 51 -21.41 42.14 27.02
CA ASP A 51 -21.89 42.92 25.89
C ASP A 51 -22.52 41.98 24.86
N ALA A 52 -23.63 42.45 24.31
CA ALA A 52 -24.40 41.82 23.25
C ALA A 52 -23.76 42.10 21.88
N GLU A 53 -24.22 41.34 20.88
CA GLU A 53 -23.95 41.51 19.44
C GLU A 53 -22.63 40.96 18.89
N GLU A 54 -22.58 39.64 18.67
CA GLU A 54 -22.28 39.10 17.34
C GLU A 54 -22.77 37.64 17.26
N ARG A 55 -23.98 37.44 16.74
CA ARG A 55 -24.48 36.11 16.39
C ARG A 55 -23.90 35.77 15.01
N THR A 56 -22.61 35.44 14.96
CA THR A 56 -22.06 34.73 13.81
C THR A 56 -22.65 33.33 13.82
N ASN A 57 -23.20 32.93 12.67
CA ASN A 57 -23.83 31.65 12.45
C ASN A 57 -22.78 30.51 12.52
N ASP A 58 -22.41 30.09 13.73
CA ASP A 58 -21.77 28.79 13.97
C ASP A 58 -22.85 27.70 13.95
N THR A 59 -23.41 27.44 12.77
CA THR A 59 -24.13 26.20 12.48
C THR A 59 -24.09 25.95 10.99
N ILE A 60 -23.07 25.19 10.56
CA ILE A 60 -23.09 24.08 9.59
C ILE A 60 -21.63 23.60 9.59
N THR A 61 -21.29 22.60 10.40
CA THR A 61 -20.15 21.77 10.06
C THR A 61 -20.54 21.07 8.77
N ASN A 62 -19.99 21.51 7.63
CA ASN A 62 -20.06 20.73 6.40
C ASN A 62 -19.40 19.39 6.72
N ASP A 63 -20.20 18.37 7.01
CA ASP A 63 -19.77 16.99 7.20
C ASP A 63 -19.39 16.45 5.82
N THR A 64 -18.25 16.92 5.30
CA THR A 64 -17.73 16.57 3.99
C THR A 64 -17.10 15.19 4.04
N MET A 65 -17.43 14.32 3.08
CA MET A 65 -16.92 12.94 2.99
C MET A 65 -15.40 12.90 3.17
N LYS A 66 -14.96 12.15 4.18
CA LYS A 66 -13.54 11.81 4.33
C LYS A 66 -13.23 10.59 3.47
N HIS A 67 -12.20 10.72 2.65
CA HIS A 67 -11.78 9.66 1.74
C HIS A 67 -10.51 8.99 2.24
N PHE A 68 -10.48 7.68 2.07
CA PHE A 68 -9.32 6.86 2.39
C PHE A 68 -9.06 5.89 1.26
N ILE A 69 -7.80 5.55 1.03
CA ILE A 69 -7.38 4.57 0.04
C ILE A 69 -6.60 3.46 0.74
N PHE A 70 -6.99 2.21 0.47
CA PHE A 70 -6.20 1.05 0.81
C PHE A 70 -5.18 0.77 -0.31
N GLY A 71 -3.92 1.08 -0.03
CA GLY A 71 -2.79 0.78 -0.91
C GLY A 71 -2.24 -0.63 -0.66
N TYR A 72 -2.37 -1.53 -1.63
CA TYR A 72 -1.97 -2.94 -1.51
C TYR A 72 -0.78 -3.37 -2.40
N GLY A 73 -0.31 -2.45 -3.24
CA GLY A 73 0.82 -2.65 -4.17
C GLY A 73 1.87 -1.58 -3.99
N SER A 74 2.33 -0.94 -5.08
CA SER A 74 3.39 0.09 -5.01
C SER A 74 3.00 1.30 -4.17
N LEU A 75 1.71 1.53 -3.92
CA LEU A 75 1.21 2.50 -2.95
C LEU A 75 1.67 2.25 -1.51
N ILE A 76 2.19 1.08 -1.16
CA ILE A 76 2.83 0.84 0.16
C ILE A 76 4.12 1.65 0.30
N CYS A 77 4.81 1.95 -0.81
CA CYS A 77 6.04 2.71 -0.83
C CYS A 77 5.81 4.23 -0.77
N PRO A 78 6.31 4.93 0.27
CA PRO A 78 6.17 6.39 0.39
C PRO A 78 6.67 7.16 -0.83
N GLN A 79 7.81 6.76 -1.40
CA GLN A 79 8.40 7.39 -2.58
C GLN A 79 7.50 7.22 -3.80
N SER A 80 6.85 6.05 -3.97
CA SER A 80 5.90 5.84 -5.07
C SER A 80 4.63 6.70 -4.91
N ARG A 81 4.13 6.85 -3.68
CA ARG A 81 2.98 7.73 -3.37
C ARG A 81 3.29 9.19 -3.65
N ALA A 82 4.46 9.68 -3.24
CA ALA A 82 4.87 11.07 -3.42
C ALA A 82 4.91 11.52 -4.90
N ILE A 83 5.13 10.60 -5.85
CA ILE A 83 5.03 10.91 -7.29
C ILE A 83 3.57 11.16 -7.72
N THR A 84 2.61 10.55 -7.03
CA THR A 84 1.16 10.62 -7.38
C THR A 84 0.49 11.82 -6.76
N ALA A 85 0.70 11.99 -5.45
CA ALA A 85 0.15 13.06 -4.66
C ALA A 85 1.30 13.70 -3.88
N PRO A 86 2.08 14.60 -4.49
CA PRO A 86 3.24 15.23 -3.83
C PRO A 86 2.85 16.15 -2.67
N THR A 87 1.59 16.56 -2.62
CA THR A 87 0.99 17.37 -1.55
C THR A 87 0.49 16.53 -0.38
N LEU A 88 0.49 15.20 -0.51
CA LEU A 88 -0.01 14.28 0.51
C LEU A 88 0.89 14.31 1.73
N THR A 89 0.37 14.88 2.81
CA THR A 89 1.07 14.97 4.11
C THR A 89 0.65 13.88 5.07
N SER A 90 -0.45 13.17 4.79
CA SER A 90 -0.96 12.13 5.68
C SER A 90 0.03 10.98 5.80
N LEU A 91 0.28 10.52 7.02
CA LEU A 91 0.94 9.24 7.26
C LEU A 91 0.07 8.11 6.72
N ALA A 92 0.71 7.13 6.09
CA ALA A 92 0.05 5.92 5.64
C ALA A 92 0.15 4.87 6.75
N GLU A 93 -0.98 4.38 7.23
CA GLU A 93 -1.04 3.48 8.38
C GLU A 93 -1.02 2.02 7.95
N PRO A 94 -0.13 1.18 8.50
CA PRO A 94 -0.15 -0.26 8.25
C PRO A 94 -1.47 -0.90 8.72
N VAL A 95 -2.15 -1.59 7.81
CA VAL A 95 -3.43 -2.26 8.07
C VAL A 95 -3.46 -3.66 7.44
N GLU A 96 -4.39 -4.48 7.90
CA GLU A 96 -4.79 -5.73 7.26
C GLU A 96 -6.27 -5.65 6.85
N ILE A 97 -6.58 -6.09 5.62
CA ILE A 97 -7.94 -6.15 5.11
C ILE A 97 -8.41 -7.60 5.08
N ARG A 98 -9.58 -7.85 5.67
CA ARG A 98 -10.29 -9.12 5.55
C ARG A 98 -11.08 -9.21 4.26
N HIS A 99 -11.30 -10.43 3.81
CA HIS A 99 -12.14 -10.76 2.66
C HIS A 99 -11.62 -10.18 1.34
N LEU A 100 -10.33 -9.87 1.28
CA LEU A 100 -9.64 -9.35 0.12
C LEU A 100 -8.41 -10.20 -0.15
N GLU A 101 -8.33 -10.74 -1.36
CA GLU A 101 -7.16 -11.49 -1.83
C GLU A 101 -6.31 -10.60 -2.72
N ARG A 102 -5.00 -10.60 -2.48
CA ARG A 102 -4.01 -9.95 -3.34
C ARG A 102 -3.30 -10.97 -4.24
N TRP A 103 -3.10 -10.58 -5.50
CA TRP A 103 -2.46 -11.44 -6.49
C TRP A 103 -2.04 -10.70 -7.77
N TRP A 104 -1.12 -11.30 -8.51
CA TRP A 104 -0.62 -10.82 -9.79
C TRP A 104 -1.64 -11.06 -10.92
N SER A 105 -2.51 -10.09 -11.17
CA SER A 105 -3.70 -10.26 -12.03
C SER A 105 -4.01 -9.10 -12.98
N ALA A 106 -3.45 -7.91 -12.76
CA ALA A 106 -3.78 -6.76 -13.58
C ALA A 106 -3.05 -6.76 -14.94
N ARG A 107 -3.46 -5.87 -15.85
CA ARG A 107 -2.82 -5.70 -17.16
C ARG A 107 -2.37 -4.27 -17.38
N ALA A 108 -1.08 -4.11 -17.65
CA ALA A 108 -0.51 -2.87 -18.13
C ALA A 108 0.15 -3.13 -19.48
N THR A 109 -0.26 -2.41 -20.51
CA THR A 109 0.30 -2.53 -21.86
C THR A 109 1.50 -1.63 -22.02
N ARG A 110 2.55 -2.12 -22.66
CA ARG A 110 3.62 -1.27 -23.19
C ARG A 110 3.07 -0.52 -24.40
N GLU A 111 3.52 0.73 -24.60
CA GLU A 111 3.26 1.40 -25.87
C GLU A 111 3.79 0.51 -27.01
N SER A 112 2.92 0.21 -27.98
CA SER A 112 3.23 -0.75 -29.03
C SER A 112 4.45 -0.26 -29.84
N PRO A 113 5.48 -1.10 -30.07
CA PRO A 113 6.48 -0.80 -31.07
C PRO A 113 5.82 -0.65 -32.44
N PRO A 114 6.41 0.11 -33.38
CA PRO A 114 5.92 0.17 -34.76
C PRO A 114 5.68 -1.22 -35.33
N ARG A 115 4.60 -1.39 -36.10
CA ARG A 115 4.17 -2.69 -36.69
C ARG A 115 5.27 -3.40 -37.48
N ASP A 116 6.28 -2.65 -37.92
CA ASP A 116 7.35 -3.12 -38.80
C ASP A 116 8.67 -3.44 -38.07
N ALA A 117 8.68 -3.47 -36.73
CA ALA A 117 9.88 -3.83 -35.98
C ALA A 117 10.26 -5.32 -36.20
N PRO A 118 11.45 -5.62 -36.76
CA PRO A 118 11.86 -6.99 -37.05
C PRO A 118 12.01 -7.82 -35.77
N GLY A 119 11.39 -9.01 -35.72
CA GLY A 119 11.49 -9.96 -34.60
C GLY A 119 10.37 -11.01 -34.61
N CYS A 120 10.61 -12.16 -33.98
CA CYS A 120 9.58 -13.19 -33.79
C CYS A 120 8.50 -12.69 -32.83
N TYR A 121 7.23 -12.63 -33.27
CA TYR A 121 6.11 -12.19 -32.42
C TYR A 121 5.88 -13.08 -31.19
N LYS A 122 6.36 -14.34 -31.18
CA LYS A 122 6.10 -15.33 -30.11
C LYS A 122 6.89 -15.07 -28.81
N ASP A 123 7.88 -14.18 -28.85
CA ASP A 123 8.78 -13.93 -27.70
C ASP A 123 8.73 -12.47 -27.23
N ARG A 124 7.77 -11.68 -27.72
CA ARG A 124 7.67 -10.24 -27.42
C ARG A 124 6.92 -10.02 -26.11
N ILE A 125 7.55 -9.29 -25.20
CA ILE A 125 6.88 -8.73 -24.02
C ILE A 125 6.01 -7.55 -24.48
N GLU A 126 4.70 -7.69 -24.28
CA GLU A 126 3.67 -6.72 -24.69
C GLU A 126 3.33 -5.74 -23.58
N GLY A 127 3.67 -6.08 -22.34
CA GLY A 127 3.31 -5.30 -21.17
C GLY A 127 3.83 -5.97 -19.91
N TRP A 128 3.18 -5.70 -18.79
CA TRP A 128 3.48 -6.35 -17.51
C TRP A 128 2.20 -6.64 -16.73
N THR A 129 2.35 -7.43 -15.67
CA THR A 129 1.29 -7.76 -14.72
C THR A 129 1.52 -7.03 -13.39
N PRO A 130 0.88 -5.86 -13.18
CA PRO A 130 0.83 -5.24 -11.86
C PRO A 130 0.04 -6.07 -10.85
N MET A 131 0.14 -5.66 -9.59
CA MET A 131 -0.67 -6.23 -8.53
C MET A 131 -2.14 -5.89 -8.72
N GLY A 132 -3.01 -6.88 -8.55
CA GLY A 132 -4.45 -6.69 -8.42
C GLY A 132 -4.99 -7.29 -7.13
N VAL A 133 -6.28 -7.10 -6.89
CA VAL A 133 -7.01 -7.71 -5.78
C VAL A 133 -8.36 -8.24 -6.25
N ARG A 134 -9.00 -9.07 -5.43
CA ARG A 134 -10.43 -9.41 -5.57
C ARG A 134 -11.05 -9.69 -4.22
N PHE A 135 -12.34 -9.43 -4.08
CA PHE A 135 -13.07 -9.85 -2.89
C PHE A 135 -13.14 -11.38 -2.83
N ARG A 136 -12.64 -11.96 -1.74
CA ARG A 136 -12.64 -13.39 -1.48
C ARG A 136 -12.81 -13.62 0.01
N ARG A 137 -13.97 -14.17 0.41
CA ARG A 137 -14.25 -14.49 1.81
C ARG A 137 -13.14 -15.38 2.39
N GLY A 138 -12.74 -15.09 3.63
CA GLY A 138 -11.62 -15.75 4.31
C GLY A 138 -10.21 -15.30 3.92
N ALA A 139 -10.02 -14.68 2.75
CA ALA A 139 -8.72 -14.12 2.37
C ALA A 139 -8.37 -12.90 3.24
N ARG A 140 -7.06 -12.62 3.34
CA ARG A 140 -6.51 -11.47 4.03
C ARG A 140 -5.29 -10.95 3.27
N CYS A 141 -5.07 -9.64 3.31
CA CYS A 141 -3.81 -9.07 2.86
C CYS A 141 -3.48 -7.78 3.63
N ASN A 142 -2.19 -7.60 3.95
CA ASN A 142 -1.67 -6.39 4.58
C ASN A 142 -1.41 -5.27 3.56
N GLY A 143 -1.51 -4.02 3.95
CA GLY A 143 -1.21 -2.87 3.09
C GLY A 143 -1.18 -1.60 3.93
N VAL A 144 -1.46 -0.46 3.29
CA VAL A 144 -1.51 0.82 4.00
C VAL A 144 -2.84 1.54 3.78
N LEU A 145 -3.35 2.17 4.83
CA LEU A 145 -4.50 3.05 4.78
C LEU A 145 -4.03 4.51 4.70
N ILE A 146 -4.51 5.23 3.70
CA ILE A 146 -4.06 6.60 3.40
C ILE A 146 -5.28 7.50 3.44
N HIS A 147 -5.27 8.56 4.25
CA HIS A 147 -6.29 9.59 4.22
C HIS A 147 -6.02 10.57 3.07
N VAL A 148 -7.00 10.83 2.23
CA VAL A 148 -6.86 11.73 1.08
C VAL A 148 -8.01 12.73 1.05
N ASP A 149 -7.73 13.94 0.58
CA ASP A 149 -8.79 14.87 0.19
C ASP A 149 -9.35 14.55 -1.21
N GLU A 150 -10.35 15.31 -1.65
CA GLU A 150 -10.99 15.12 -2.95
C GLU A 150 -10.01 15.37 -4.13
N GLU A 151 -9.09 16.33 -4.01
CA GLU A 151 -8.12 16.63 -5.06
C GLU A 151 -7.10 15.49 -5.21
N GLU A 152 -6.63 14.96 -4.09
CA GLU A 152 -5.73 13.82 -4.04
C GLU A 152 -6.41 12.55 -4.53
N LEU A 153 -7.68 12.32 -4.15
CA LEU A 153 -8.46 11.20 -4.66
C LEU A 153 -8.55 11.22 -6.19
N ASN A 154 -8.80 12.39 -6.79
CA ASN A 154 -8.80 12.56 -8.24
C ASN A 154 -7.43 12.27 -8.87
N LYS A 155 -6.31 12.60 -8.21
CA LYS A 155 -4.97 12.23 -8.67
C LYS A 155 -4.75 10.71 -8.64
N PHE A 156 -5.30 10.03 -7.65
CA PHE A 156 -5.26 8.57 -7.59
C PHE A 156 -6.16 7.93 -8.67
N ASP A 157 -7.34 8.48 -8.96
CA ASP A 157 -8.20 8.01 -10.06
C ASP A 157 -7.46 8.06 -11.40
N VAL A 158 -6.73 9.15 -11.67
CA VAL A 158 -5.91 9.27 -12.90
C VAL A 158 -4.77 8.25 -12.93
N ARG A 159 -4.12 8.02 -11.79
CA ARG A 159 -3.02 7.05 -11.68
C ARG A 159 -3.51 5.61 -11.90
N GLU A 160 -4.64 5.26 -11.32
CA GLU A 160 -5.18 3.90 -11.31
C GLU A 160 -6.11 3.67 -12.52
N ALA A 161 -5.86 4.36 -13.63
CA ALA A 161 -6.56 4.14 -14.90
C ALA A 161 -6.51 2.65 -15.29
N GLY A 162 -7.68 2.06 -15.55
CA GLY A 162 -7.84 0.61 -15.75
C GLY A 162 -8.29 -0.17 -14.50
N TYR A 163 -8.53 0.54 -13.39
CA TYR A 163 -9.13 0.01 -12.17
C TYR A 163 -10.41 0.77 -11.84
N GLU A 164 -11.31 0.11 -11.11
CA GLU A 164 -12.54 0.68 -10.58
C GLU A 164 -12.44 0.81 -9.06
N ARG A 165 -12.99 1.91 -8.51
CA ARG A 165 -13.07 2.09 -7.05
C ARG A 165 -14.19 1.26 -6.47
N HIS A 166 -13.87 0.45 -5.47
CA HIS A 166 -14.82 -0.27 -4.64
C HIS A 166 -14.69 0.16 -3.18
N ARG A 167 -15.81 0.20 -2.45
CA ARG A 167 -15.79 0.44 -1.01
C ARG A 167 -15.35 -0.81 -0.26
N ILE A 168 -14.50 -0.63 0.74
CA ILE A 168 -14.21 -1.64 1.76
C ILE A 168 -15.10 -1.35 2.97
N ASP A 169 -15.76 -2.39 3.49
CA ASP A 169 -16.46 -2.30 4.77
C ASP A 169 -15.44 -2.01 5.89
N VAL A 170 -15.64 -0.92 6.64
CA VAL A 170 -14.75 -0.55 7.76
C VAL A 170 -14.60 -1.67 8.81
N GLY A 171 -15.59 -2.54 8.95
CA GLY A 171 -15.54 -3.73 9.81
C GLY A 171 -14.52 -4.78 9.35
N ASP A 172 -14.08 -4.74 8.09
CA ASP A 172 -13.07 -5.63 7.53
C ASP A 172 -11.65 -5.04 7.56
N ILE A 173 -11.49 -3.82 8.08
CA ILE A 173 -10.19 -3.14 8.23
C ILE A 173 -9.66 -3.33 9.64
N LEU A 174 -8.47 -3.92 9.75
CA LEU A 174 -7.79 -4.19 11.01
C LEU A 174 -6.48 -3.40 11.09
N PRO A 175 -6.09 -2.90 12.28
CA PRO A 175 -4.73 -2.40 12.47
C PRO A 175 -3.74 -3.56 12.23
N HIS A 176 -2.61 -3.27 11.59
CA HIS A 176 -1.54 -4.27 11.50
C HIS A 176 -0.93 -4.50 12.89
N VAL A 177 -0.69 -5.77 13.20
CA VAL A 177 -0.07 -6.23 14.46
C VAL A 177 1.09 -7.13 14.10
N GLU A 178 2.24 -6.93 14.73
CA GLU A 178 3.39 -7.79 14.50
C GLU A 178 3.23 -9.14 15.21
N ALA A 179 3.79 -10.22 14.64
CA ALA A 179 3.56 -11.57 15.17
C ALA A 179 4.04 -11.73 16.63
N HIS A 180 5.14 -11.07 17.00
CA HIS A 180 5.68 -11.09 18.37
C HIS A 180 4.83 -10.32 19.39
N GLU A 181 3.83 -9.57 18.92
CA GLU A 181 2.90 -8.83 19.76
C GLU A 181 1.60 -9.62 20.00
N LEU A 182 1.40 -10.71 19.25
CA LEU A 182 0.32 -11.65 19.50
C LEU A 182 0.70 -12.52 20.71
N PRO A 183 -0.19 -12.73 21.68
CA PRO A 183 0.05 -13.57 22.84
C PRO A 183 0.07 -15.03 22.38
N ASP A 184 0.89 -15.85 23.04
CA ASP A 184 1.08 -17.28 22.71
C ASP A 184 -0.21 -18.12 22.85
N ASN A 185 -1.25 -17.58 23.49
CA ASN A 185 -2.54 -18.24 23.62
C ASN A 185 -3.45 -17.81 22.45
N GLU A 186 -3.81 -18.77 21.59
CA GLU A 186 -4.78 -18.58 20.49
C GLU A 186 -6.18 -18.14 20.98
N ASP A 187 -6.44 -18.23 22.30
CA ASP A 187 -7.65 -17.76 22.98
C ASP A 187 -7.54 -16.31 23.50
N GLY A 188 -6.45 -15.60 23.20
CA GLY A 188 -6.25 -14.21 23.57
C GLY A 188 -7.33 -13.32 22.95
N ASP A 189 -8.01 -12.54 23.80
CA ASP A 189 -9.04 -11.58 23.42
C ASP A 189 -8.51 -10.66 22.30
N ASP A 190 -8.86 -11.02 21.07
CA ASP A 190 -8.49 -10.37 19.81
C ASP A 190 -8.79 -8.85 19.86
N ASP A 191 -9.73 -8.45 20.72
CA ASP A 191 -10.06 -7.07 20.99
C ASP A 191 -9.01 -6.33 21.83
N HIS A 192 -8.34 -6.97 22.79
CA HIS A 192 -7.29 -6.33 23.61
C HIS A 192 -6.04 -6.00 22.78
N LEU A 193 -5.59 -6.93 21.94
CA LEU A 193 -4.45 -6.71 21.05
C LEU A 193 -4.74 -5.63 20.03
N ARG A 194 -5.96 -5.61 19.52
CA ARG A 194 -6.41 -4.55 18.61
C ARG A 194 -6.51 -3.21 19.30
N ALA A 195 -6.87 -3.14 20.59
CA ALA A 195 -6.84 -1.90 21.35
C ALA A 195 -5.40 -1.36 21.51
N ILE A 196 -4.42 -2.24 21.77
CA ILE A 196 -2.99 -1.86 21.81
C ILE A 196 -2.53 -1.36 20.44
N ALA A 197 -2.90 -2.08 19.37
CA ALA A 197 -2.55 -1.70 18.01
C ALA A 197 -3.18 -0.36 17.61
N LEU A 198 -4.45 -0.11 17.98
CA LEU A 198 -5.12 1.18 17.82
C LEU A 198 -4.37 2.31 18.52
N ALA A 199 -3.84 2.08 19.72
CA ALA A 199 -3.08 3.08 20.46
C ALA A 199 -1.82 3.57 19.72
N ARG A 200 -1.25 2.75 18.84
CA ARG A 200 -0.03 3.03 18.07
C ARG A 200 -0.25 3.70 16.71
N VAL A 201 -1.49 3.77 16.24
CA VAL A 201 -1.85 4.42 14.97
C VAL A 201 -1.47 5.90 15.02
N GLN A 202 -0.63 6.36 14.11
CA GLN A 202 -0.06 7.71 14.17
C GLN A 202 -0.95 8.74 13.48
N CYS A 203 -1.64 8.36 12.41
CA CYS A 203 -2.59 9.17 11.67
C CYS A 203 -3.94 9.20 12.38
N SER A 204 -4.32 10.37 12.89
CA SER A 204 -5.61 10.59 13.55
C SER A 204 -6.81 10.27 12.65
N ASN A 205 -6.75 10.58 11.35
CA ASN A 205 -7.84 10.25 10.43
C ASN A 205 -7.97 8.74 10.22
N CYS A 206 -6.87 8.02 10.03
CA CYS A 206 -6.90 6.55 9.89
C CYS A 206 -7.35 5.87 11.19
N ARG A 207 -7.00 6.42 12.36
CA ARG A 207 -7.46 5.92 13.66
C ARG A 207 -8.98 5.89 13.75
N ILE A 208 -9.67 6.93 13.25
CA ILE A 208 -11.15 6.97 13.23
C ILE A 208 -11.74 5.80 12.44
N VAL A 209 -11.14 5.45 11.30
CA VAL A 209 -11.57 4.29 10.48
C VAL A 209 -11.44 3.00 11.28
N LEU A 210 -10.32 2.81 11.97
CA LEU A 210 -10.02 1.59 12.71
C LEU A 210 -10.86 1.46 13.99
N GLU A 211 -11.14 2.56 14.69
CA GLU A 211 -12.06 2.62 15.83
C GLU A 211 -13.49 2.26 15.40
N ARG A 212 -13.98 2.83 14.29
CA ARG A 212 -15.29 2.44 13.73
C ARG A 212 -15.34 0.98 13.31
N GLY A 213 -14.27 0.48 12.69
CA GLY A 213 -14.16 -0.94 12.35
C GLY A 213 -14.25 -1.83 13.59
N PHE A 214 -13.60 -1.43 14.69
CA PHE A 214 -13.66 -2.13 15.97
C PHE A 214 -15.08 -2.15 16.54
N GLU A 215 -15.76 -1.01 16.60
CA GLU A 215 -17.14 -0.91 17.07
C GLU A 215 -18.10 -1.74 16.23
N LYS A 216 -18.00 -1.67 14.89
CA LYS A 216 -18.84 -2.43 13.96
C LYS A 216 -18.67 -3.94 14.16
N ARG A 217 -17.44 -4.42 14.37
CA ARG A 217 -17.17 -5.83 14.70
C ARG A 217 -17.75 -6.24 16.06
N ARG A 218 -17.61 -5.40 17.08
CA ARG A 218 -18.16 -5.65 18.43
C ARG A 218 -19.68 -5.77 18.41
N LEU A 219 -20.35 -4.89 17.66
CA LEU A 219 -21.80 -4.95 17.46
C LEU A 219 -22.23 -6.23 16.73
N ARG A 220 -21.55 -6.61 15.64
CA ARG A 220 -21.81 -7.88 14.93
C ARG A 220 -21.68 -9.11 15.83
N SER A 221 -20.67 -9.14 16.69
CA SER A 221 -20.46 -10.22 17.68
C SER A 221 -21.60 -10.29 18.69
N THR A 222 -22.08 -9.15 19.17
CA THR A 222 -23.18 -9.06 20.14
C THR A 222 -24.52 -9.50 19.53
N THR A 223 -24.82 -9.05 18.31
CA THR A 223 -26.03 -9.43 17.58
C THR A 223 -26.06 -10.93 17.32
N ASN A 224 -24.95 -11.54 16.86
CA ASN A 224 -24.89 -12.98 16.63
C ASN A 224 -25.12 -13.80 17.91
N LYS A 225 -24.55 -13.38 19.05
CA LYS A 225 -24.80 -14.02 20.36
C LYS A 225 -26.27 -13.93 20.81
N ASN A 226 -26.97 -12.85 20.45
CA ASN A 226 -28.39 -12.70 20.78
C ASN A 226 -29.28 -13.60 19.89
N PHE A 227 -28.90 -13.82 18.63
CA PHE A 227 -29.62 -14.74 17.73
C PHE A 227 -29.42 -16.22 18.08
N GLU A 228 -28.25 -16.62 18.56
CA GLU A 228 -28.02 -18.00 19.03
C GLU A 228 -28.82 -18.34 20.29
N ASN A 229 -29.24 -17.33 21.07
CA ASN A 229 -30.03 -17.50 22.29
C ASN A 229 -31.56 -17.45 22.09
N HIS A 230 -32.05 -17.09 20.89
CA HIS A 230 -33.49 -17.06 20.57
C HIS A 230 -33.80 -17.79 19.27
N HIS A 231 -34.31 -19.01 19.40
CA HIS A 231 -34.79 -19.82 18.28
C HIS A 231 -36.19 -19.34 17.83
N GLU A 232 -36.32 -18.17 17.18
CA GLU A 232 -37.56 -17.84 16.46
C GLU A 232 -37.42 -16.76 15.37
N ASN A 233 -37.94 -17.13 14.20
CA ASN A 233 -38.37 -16.38 13.00
C ASN A 233 -37.50 -15.27 12.37
N THR A 234 -37.02 -15.58 11.17
CA THR A 234 -36.24 -14.75 10.26
C THR A 234 -37.05 -13.61 9.64
N HIS A 235 -36.66 -12.37 9.96
CA HIS A 235 -36.72 -11.26 9.00
C HIS A 235 -35.29 -10.85 8.67
N SER A 236 -34.97 -10.92 7.38
CA SER A 236 -33.71 -10.48 6.80
C SER A 236 -33.52 -8.99 7.10
N VAL A 237 -32.68 -8.69 8.09
CA VAL A 237 -32.16 -7.34 8.29
C VAL A 237 -31.24 -7.07 7.10
N ASN A 238 -31.74 -6.27 6.16
CA ASN A 238 -30.92 -5.73 5.07
C ASN A 238 -29.75 -4.95 5.69
N ASN A 239 -28.53 -5.27 5.27
CA ASN A 239 -27.30 -4.58 5.66
C ASN A 239 -27.19 -3.20 4.99
N GLU A 240 -28.19 -2.34 5.16
CA GLU A 240 -28.23 -0.99 4.59
C GLU A 240 -27.77 0.11 5.57
N ASP A 241 -27.33 -0.26 6.78
CA ASP A 241 -26.93 0.70 7.83
C ASP A 241 -25.51 1.32 7.64
N ASP A 242 -24.89 1.21 6.47
CA ASP A 242 -23.53 1.76 6.23
C ASP A 242 -23.51 3.16 5.60
N ASP A 243 -24.67 3.74 5.26
CA ASP A 243 -24.74 4.96 4.45
C ASP A 243 -24.70 6.28 5.26
N ASN A 244 -24.81 6.22 6.59
CA ASN A 244 -24.82 7.43 7.44
C ASN A 244 -23.42 7.81 7.99
N SER A 245 -22.37 7.34 7.32
CA SER A 245 -20.98 7.50 7.75
C SER A 245 -20.24 8.44 6.78
N ASN A 246 -19.77 9.58 7.30
CA ASN A 246 -18.93 10.55 6.58
C ASN A 246 -17.51 10.04 6.22
N ILE A 247 -17.36 8.73 6.01
CA ILE A 247 -16.10 8.02 5.72
C ILE A 247 -16.34 7.04 4.58
N ALA A 248 -15.47 7.11 3.56
CA ALA A 248 -15.39 6.11 2.52
C ALA A 248 -13.95 5.59 2.40
N VAL A 249 -13.78 4.28 2.53
CA VAL A 249 -12.51 3.61 2.30
C VAL A 249 -12.57 2.90 0.96
N TRP A 250 -11.66 3.28 0.06
CA TRP A 250 -11.61 2.82 -1.32
C TRP A 250 -10.50 1.80 -1.53
N VAL A 251 -10.77 0.84 -2.40
CA VAL A 251 -9.77 -0.02 -3.02
C VAL A 251 -9.97 0.03 -4.53
N TYR A 252 -8.87 0.13 -5.27
CA TYR A 252 -8.89 0.06 -6.73
C TYR A 252 -8.81 -1.41 -7.14
N ILE A 253 -9.78 -1.89 -7.92
CA ILE A 253 -9.82 -3.27 -8.42
C ILE A 253 -9.68 -3.24 -9.94
N GLN A 254 -8.72 -4.00 -10.46
CA GLN A 254 -8.43 -4.08 -11.89
C GLN A 254 -9.67 -4.58 -12.66
N SER A 255 -9.93 -4.00 -13.82
CA SER A 255 -11.04 -4.44 -14.68
C SER A 255 -10.81 -5.83 -15.28
N GLU A 256 -9.55 -6.16 -15.58
CA GLU A 256 -9.15 -7.47 -16.09
C GLU A 256 -8.45 -8.30 -15.03
N ASP A 257 -8.91 -9.53 -14.87
CA ASP A 257 -8.39 -10.47 -13.92
C ASP A 257 -7.69 -11.65 -14.61
N LEU A 258 -6.41 -11.46 -14.95
CA LEU A 258 -5.64 -12.42 -15.74
C LEU A 258 -4.28 -12.73 -15.09
N PRO A 259 -3.91 -14.00 -14.88
CA PRO A 259 -2.63 -14.34 -14.24
C PRO A 259 -1.43 -13.91 -15.08
N ALA A 260 -0.31 -13.60 -14.45
CA ALA A 260 0.94 -13.30 -15.17
C ALA A 260 1.30 -14.38 -16.19
N ASN A 261 1.82 -13.95 -17.33
CA ASN A 261 2.22 -14.83 -18.43
C ASN A 261 3.45 -14.28 -19.14
N ARG A 262 3.87 -14.96 -20.21
CA ARG A 262 5.06 -14.60 -20.97
C ARG A 262 5.02 -13.20 -21.60
N ASN A 263 3.86 -12.80 -22.13
CA ASN A 263 3.68 -11.51 -22.80
C ASN A 263 3.50 -10.37 -21.78
N PHE A 264 2.99 -10.71 -20.59
CA PHE A 264 2.75 -9.80 -19.46
C PHE A 264 3.38 -10.37 -18.18
N PRO A 265 4.73 -10.39 -18.06
CA PRO A 265 5.38 -10.92 -16.87
C PRO A 265 5.25 -9.97 -15.67
N ILE A 266 5.57 -10.48 -14.48
CA ILE A 266 5.80 -9.69 -13.27
C ILE A 266 7.20 -9.06 -13.39
N PRO A 267 7.35 -7.73 -13.36
CA PRO A 267 8.65 -7.08 -13.38
C PRO A 267 9.25 -6.98 -11.98
N GLN A 268 10.50 -7.41 -11.80
CA GLN A 268 11.20 -7.32 -10.52
C GLN A 268 11.33 -5.89 -10.02
N SER A 269 11.54 -4.92 -10.91
CA SER A 269 11.61 -3.49 -10.58
C SER A 269 10.33 -2.97 -9.92
N TYR A 270 9.16 -3.55 -10.25
CA TYR A 270 7.90 -3.26 -9.56
C TYR A 270 7.83 -3.95 -8.19
N VAL A 271 8.23 -5.23 -8.12
CA VAL A 271 8.33 -5.97 -6.84
C VAL A 271 9.24 -5.23 -5.86
N ASP A 272 10.40 -4.75 -6.31
CA ASP A 272 11.37 -4.03 -5.47
C ASP A 272 10.79 -2.73 -4.89
N ILE A 273 9.96 -2.01 -5.65
CA ILE A 273 9.25 -0.83 -5.13
C ILE A 273 8.27 -1.21 -4.03
N ILE A 274 7.54 -2.31 -4.18
CA ILE A 274 6.61 -2.77 -3.13
C ILE A 274 7.39 -3.22 -1.89
N MET A 275 8.44 -4.01 -2.09
CA MET A 275 9.29 -4.53 -1.02
C MET A 275 9.99 -3.41 -0.26
N ARG A 276 10.46 -2.35 -0.94
CA ARG A 276 10.95 -1.13 -0.29
C ARG A 276 9.95 -0.56 0.71
N GLY A 277 8.70 -0.42 0.28
CA GLY A 277 7.63 0.07 1.13
C GLY A 277 7.37 -0.86 2.31
N CYS A 278 7.29 -2.16 2.06
CA CYS A 278 7.05 -3.14 3.10
C CYS A 278 8.16 -3.17 4.15
N ILE A 279 9.42 -3.22 3.71
CA ILE A 279 10.61 -3.25 4.59
C ILE A 279 10.72 -1.95 5.39
N SER A 280 10.33 -0.81 4.83
CA SER A 280 10.29 0.47 5.56
C SER A 280 9.29 0.50 6.71
N ILE A 281 8.29 -0.40 6.70
CA ILE A 281 7.37 -0.63 7.82
C ILE A 281 8.02 -1.62 8.79
N SER A 282 8.28 -2.85 8.32
CA SER A 282 9.03 -3.89 9.04
C SER A 282 9.35 -5.09 8.14
N HIS A 283 10.33 -5.91 8.52
CA HIS A 283 10.58 -7.19 7.84
C HIS A 283 9.39 -8.14 7.91
N GLU A 284 8.70 -8.19 9.05
CA GLU A 284 7.54 -9.05 9.24
C GLU A 284 6.35 -8.59 8.37
N PHE A 285 6.16 -7.29 8.18
CA PHE A 285 5.19 -6.75 7.21
C PHE A 285 5.54 -7.20 5.77
N ALA A 286 6.82 -7.20 5.40
CA ALA A 286 7.28 -7.71 4.10
C ALA A 286 7.04 -9.23 3.95
N LYS A 287 7.29 -10.02 4.99
CA LYS A 287 6.99 -11.46 4.98
C LYS A 287 5.49 -11.73 4.82
N LYS A 288 4.65 -11.04 5.61
CA LYS A 288 3.18 -11.12 5.46
C LYS A 288 2.73 -10.73 4.06
N PHE A 289 3.36 -9.71 3.48
CA PHE A 289 3.07 -9.32 2.10
C PHE A 289 3.29 -10.47 1.12
N LEU A 290 4.46 -11.14 1.20
CA LEU A 290 4.78 -12.27 0.34
C LEU A 290 3.87 -13.47 0.59
N GLN A 291 3.60 -13.81 1.85
CA GLN A 291 2.74 -14.94 2.26
C GLN A 291 1.31 -14.79 1.77
N SER A 292 0.76 -13.57 1.81
CA SER A 292 -0.62 -13.31 1.46
C SER A 292 -0.81 -12.89 -0.02
N THR A 293 0.25 -12.96 -0.83
CA THR A 293 0.19 -12.63 -2.26
C THR A 293 0.22 -13.90 -3.09
N ASN A 294 -0.76 -14.06 -3.97
CA ASN A 294 -0.87 -15.23 -4.85
C ASN A 294 -0.43 -14.92 -6.29
N GLY A 295 -0.23 -15.96 -7.09
CA GLY A 295 0.05 -15.83 -8.52
C GLY A 295 1.50 -15.50 -8.87
N TRP A 296 2.44 -15.71 -7.96
CA TRP A 296 3.89 -15.56 -8.23
C TRP A 296 4.39 -16.48 -9.35
N TRP A 297 3.64 -17.54 -9.62
CA TRP A 297 3.89 -18.48 -10.70
C TRP A 297 2.58 -19.00 -11.29
N ASN A 298 2.57 -19.25 -12.59
CA ASN A 298 1.48 -19.92 -13.30
C ASN A 298 2.08 -20.99 -14.22
N ASP A 299 1.73 -22.26 -13.97
CA ASP A 299 2.17 -23.42 -14.77
C ASP A 299 1.53 -23.48 -16.17
N GLY A 300 0.71 -22.50 -16.55
CA GLY A 300 0.02 -22.50 -17.86
C GLY A 300 -1.06 -23.58 -17.99
N LYS A 301 -1.42 -24.26 -16.91
CA LYS A 301 -2.46 -25.33 -16.90
C LYS A 301 -3.89 -24.77 -16.84
N SER A 302 -4.22 -23.79 -17.68
CA SER A 302 -5.51 -23.73 -18.40
C SER A 302 -5.63 -22.46 -19.22
N SER A 303 -5.46 -22.58 -20.54
CA SER A 303 -6.46 -22.06 -21.46
C SER A 303 -6.74 -23.17 -22.48
N LYS A 304 -8.03 -23.43 -22.69
CA LYS A 304 -8.50 -24.37 -23.71
C LYS A 304 -7.89 -23.98 -25.06
N ALA A 305 -7.34 -24.98 -25.76
CA ALA A 305 -7.25 -25.06 -27.22
C ALA A 305 -7.05 -23.72 -27.96
N CYS A 306 -5.83 -23.21 -27.99
CA CYS A 306 -5.33 -22.54 -29.18
C CYS A 306 -4.55 -23.57 -30.00
N ASP A 307 -5.21 -24.00 -31.07
CA ASP A 307 -4.76 -24.67 -32.29
C ASP A 307 -3.38 -25.37 -32.33
N VAL A 308 -3.47 -26.70 -32.43
CA VAL A 308 -2.81 -27.62 -33.37
C VAL A 308 -1.28 -27.49 -33.60
N ASP A 309 -0.59 -28.60 -33.31
CA ASP A 309 0.77 -28.97 -33.74
C ASP A 309 1.96 -28.23 -33.11
N ASP A 310 2.11 -28.33 -31.78
CA ASP A 310 3.44 -28.16 -31.18
C ASP A 310 3.76 -29.25 -30.17
N LYS A 311 4.16 -30.43 -30.69
CA LYS A 311 4.70 -31.53 -29.89
C LYS A 311 6.10 -31.23 -29.33
N HIS A 312 6.64 -30.03 -29.54
CA HIS A 312 7.89 -29.55 -28.98
C HIS A 312 7.75 -28.49 -27.87
N ALA A 313 6.53 -28.05 -27.53
CA ALA A 313 6.29 -27.11 -26.42
C ALA A 313 6.40 -27.75 -25.01
N ALA A 314 6.89 -29.00 -24.93
CA ALA A 314 7.19 -29.66 -23.68
C ALA A 314 8.64 -29.32 -23.28
N MET A 315 8.77 -28.46 -22.26
CA MET A 315 10.01 -27.92 -21.67
C MET A 315 10.57 -26.70 -22.43
N ASP A 316 10.47 -25.48 -21.86
CA ASP A 316 11.65 -24.77 -21.30
C ASP A 316 11.50 -23.23 -21.13
N HIS A 317 10.52 -22.51 -21.70
CA HIS A 317 10.60 -21.01 -21.71
C HIS A 317 9.33 -20.23 -21.29
N HIS A 318 8.52 -20.72 -20.35
CA HIS A 318 7.41 -19.92 -19.80
C HIS A 318 7.90 -19.01 -18.67
N HIS A 319 8.29 -17.77 -18.97
CA HIS A 319 8.66 -16.80 -17.93
C HIS A 319 7.45 -15.96 -17.49
N THR A 320 6.98 -16.15 -16.25
CA THR A 320 5.93 -15.29 -15.65
C THR A 320 6.51 -14.16 -14.80
N TRP A 321 7.83 -14.16 -14.56
CA TRP A 321 8.54 -13.20 -13.73
C TRP A 321 9.89 -12.88 -14.39
N VAL A 322 10.16 -11.60 -14.59
CA VAL A 322 11.40 -11.10 -15.20
C VAL A 322 12.20 -10.25 -14.22
N ASN A 323 13.52 -10.45 -14.20
CA ASN A 323 14.47 -9.55 -13.55
C ASN A 323 14.86 -8.45 -14.54
N ASP A 324 14.26 -7.28 -14.37
CA ASP A 324 14.42 -6.09 -15.19
C ASP A 324 15.14 -4.96 -14.41
N ARG A 325 15.86 -5.25 -13.31
CA ARG A 325 16.50 -4.22 -12.47
C ARG A 325 17.47 -3.29 -13.23
N HIS A 326 18.13 -3.81 -14.27
CA HIS A 326 19.06 -3.05 -15.10
C HIS A 326 18.39 -2.26 -16.23
N ASP A 327 17.19 -2.66 -16.66
CA ASP A 327 16.39 -1.98 -17.68
C ASP A 327 14.89 -2.08 -17.29
N PRO A 328 14.45 -1.24 -16.34
CA PRO A 328 13.15 -1.42 -15.69
C PRO A 328 11.99 -1.14 -16.63
N MET A 329 11.05 -2.09 -16.68
CA MET A 329 9.78 -1.93 -17.38
C MET A 329 8.82 -1.04 -16.61
N TYR A 330 8.90 -1.04 -15.28
CA TYR A 330 8.02 -0.24 -14.44
C TYR A 330 8.48 1.21 -14.39
N VAL A 331 7.66 2.11 -14.94
CA VAL A 331 8.00 3.54 -15.11
C VAL A 331 8.26 4.30 -13.81
N ARG A 332 7.85 3.76 -12.65
CA ARG A 332 8.11 4.34 -11.32
C ARG A 332 9.13 3.54 -10.52
N ALA A 333 9.93 2.71 -11.18
CA ALA A 333 11.05 2.01 -10.56
C ALA A 333 12.12 2.99 -10.07
N ASP A 334 12.87 2.55 -9.05
CA ASP A 334 14.06 3.22 -8.57
C ASP A 334 15.22 2.26 -8.81
N SER A 335 15.90 2.41 -9.95
CA SER A 335 16.97 1.50 -10.36
C SER A 335 18.12 1.47 -9.36
N SER A 336 18.49 2.62 -8.79
CA SER A 336 19.57 2.68 -7.80
C SER A 336 19.20 1.85 -6.57
N TYR A 337 18.01 2.06 -6.01
CA TYR A 337 17.54 1.27 -4.87
C TYR A 337 17.46 -0.23 -5.21
N SER A 338 16.91 -0.56 -6.37
CA SER A 338 16.70 -1.95 -6.81
C SER A 338 18.02 -2.70 -6.99
N ILE A 339 19.06 -2.03 -7.48
CA ILE A 339 20.40 -2.60 -7.63
C ILE A 339 21.10 -2.72 -6.26
N GLU A 340 21.03 -1.69 -5.43
CA GLU A 340 21.70 -1.65 -4.12
C GLU A 340 21.12 -2.64 -3.11
N ASN A 341 19.79 -2.86 -3.14
CA ASN A 341 19.07 -3.66 -2.13
C ASN A 341 18.53 -4.99 -2.71
N GLY A 342 18.80 -5.28 -3.99
CA GLY A 342 18.23 -6.43 -4.69
C GLY A 342 18.60 -7.78 -4.07
N GLU A 343 19.81 -7.91 -3.52
CA GLU A 343 20.26 -9.16 -2.86
C GLU A 343 19.47 -9.43 -1.57
N GLU A 344 19.25 -8.41 -0.74
CA GLU A 344 18.46 -8.53 0.48
C GLU A 344 16.99 -8.86 0.16
N ILE A 345 16.41 -8.17 -0.83
CA ILE A 345 15.05 -8.41 -1.28
C ILE A 345 14.90 -9.84 -1.81
N ASP A 346 15.84 -10.31 -2.63
CA ASP A 346 15.83 -11.66 -3.19
C ASP A 346 15.90 -12.71 -2.08
N LYS A 347 16.70 -12.49 -1.02
CA LYS A 347 16.76 -13.39 0.14
C LYS A 347 15.42 -13.51 0.87
N ILE A 348 14.73 -12.39 1.10
CA ILE A 348 13.41 -12.39 1.76
C ILE A 348 12.37 -13.10 0.87
N ILE A 349 12.44 -12.88 -0.44
CA ILE A 349 11.58 -13.57 -1.42
C ILE A 349 11.87 -15.07 -1.44
N GLU A 350 13.14 -15.48 -1.43
CA GLU A 350 13.55 -16.89 -1.47
C GLU A 350 13.01 -17.69 -0.29
N GLU A 351 12.90 -17.07 0.89
CA GLU A 351 12.29 -17.70 2.08
C GLU A 351 10.82 -18.10 1.87
N HIS A 352 10.10 -17.44 0.94
CA HIS A 352 8.64 -17.60 0.77
C HIS A 352 8.24 -18.18 -0.59
N HIS A 353 8.97 -17.82 -1.65
CA HIS A 353 8.68 -18.20 -3.04
C HIS A 353 9.95 -18.68 -3.76
N PRO A 354 10.69 -19.68 -3.23
CA PRO A 354 11.98 -20.11 -3.77
C PRO A 354 11.85 -20.63 -5.21
N ASP A 355 10.80 -21.40 -5.50
CA ASP A 355 10.58 -21.97 -6.83
C ASP A 355 10.24 -20.90 -7.88
N ALA A 356 9.42 -19.90 -7.52
CA ALA A 356 9.07 -18.80 -8.41
C ALA A 356 10.30 -17.92 -8.68
N LEU A 357 11.09 -17.61 -7.64
CA LEU A 357 12.32 -16.84 -7.76
C LEU A 357 13.36 -17.55 -8.64
N LYS A 358 13.55 -18.87 -8.45
CA LYS A 358 14.47 -19.68 -9.25
C LYS A 358 14.12 -19.70 -10.74
N ARG A 359 12.83 -19.54 -11.06
CA ARG A 359 12.32 -19.50 -12.44
C ARG A 359 12.26 -18.08 -13.04
N ARG A 360 12.59 -17.05 -12.25
CA ARG A 360 12.70 -15.66 -12.72
C ARG A 360 13.81 -15.59 -13.77
N VAL A 361 13.50 -15.04 -14.94
CA VAL A 361 14.46 -14.92 -16.05
C VAL A 361 15.05 -13.51 -16.08
N VAL A 362 16.30 -13.37 -16.50
CA VAL A 362 16.89 -12.06 -16.78
C VAL A 362 16.45 -11.62 -18.17
N MET A 363 15.97 -10.38 -18.31
CA MET A 363 15.65 -9.80 -19.63
C MET A 363 16.90 -9.83 -20.52
N PRO A 364 16.83 -10.38 -21.75
CA PRO A 364 17.92 -10.22 -22.70
C PRO A 364 18.09 -8.73 -23.02
N LEU A 365 19.33 -8.24 -22.86
CA LEU A 365 19.75 -6.87 -23.16
C LEU A 365 19.55 -6.49 -24.62
#